data_AF-A0A939M3Z2-F1
#
_entry.id   AF-A0A939M3Z2-F1
#
_cell.length_a   1.000
_cell.length_b   1.000
_cell.length_c   1.000
_cell.angle_alpha   90.00
_cell.angle_beta   90.00
_cell.angle_gamma   90.00
#
_symmetry.space_group_name_H-M   'P 1'
#
loop_
_entity.id
_entity.type
_entity.pdbx_description
1 polymer ?
#
loop_
_entity_poly.entity_id
_entity_poly.type
_entity_poly.pdbx_seq_one_letter_code
_entity_poly.pdbx_strand_id
1 'polypeptide(L)'
;MLCCLSDLEDGEARGFDPFKIGRDTVFVVRRSDKVYAYRDVCPHYGSTPLPWKKNAYLTRDAQHIFCSAHGATFDIETGTCTLGPCLGQSLTSVQIAISQAGEIRLFLEPEEGPIRTPVATG
;
A
#
# COMPACT_ATOMS: atom_id res chain seq x y z
N MET A 1 -7.11 -9.21 -8.76
CA MET A 1 -8.00 -9.18 -7.58
C MET A 1 -7.13 -9.34 -6.34
N LEU A 2 -7.42 -8.63 -5.25
CA LEU A 2 -6.74 -8.75 -3.96
C LEU A 2 -7.54 -9.63 -2.99
N CYS A 3 -8.76 -9.21 -2.64
CA CYS A 3 -9.72 -9.94 -1.80
C CYS A 3 -11.13 -9.36 -1.97
N CYS A 4 -12.14 -9.99 -1.38
CA CYS A 4 -13.45 -9.37 -1.22
C CYS A 4 -13.42 -8.36 -0.07
N LEU A 5 -14.17 -7.27 -0.19
CA LEU A 5 -14.32 -6.26 0.87
C LEU A 5 -14.89 -6.88 2.15
N SER A 6 -15.74 -7.90 2.02
CA SER A 6 -16.28 -8.68 3.16
C SER A 6 -15.21 -9.44 3.93
N ASP A 7 -14.07 -9.74 3.31
CA ASP A 7 -12.98 -10.47 3.96
C ASP A 7 -12.06 -9.55 4.76
N LEU A 8 -12.28 -8.23 4.74
CA LEU A 8 -11.47 -7.23 5.40
C LEU A 8 -12.37 -6.43 6.35
N GLU A 9 -12.25 -6.69 7.64
CA GLU A 9 -13.08 -6.02 8.65
C GLU A 9 -12.67 -4.55 8.82
N ASP A 10 -13.56 -3.74 9.42
CA ASP A 10 -13.22 -2.36 9.75
C ASP A 10 -12.08 -2.31 10.77
N GLY A 11 -11.08 -1.46 10.53
CA GLY A 11 -9.88 -1.37 11.35
C GLY A 11 -8.84 -2.47 11.06
N GLU A 12 -9.00 -3.25 10.00
CA GLU A 12 -8.01 -4.23 9.56
C GLU A 12 -7.11 -3.71 8.44
N ALA A 13 -5.94 -4.36 8.34
CA ALA A 13 -5.06 -4.24 7.20
C ALA A 13 -4.61 -5.61 6.70
N ARG A 14 -4.36 -5.74 5.39
CA ARG A 14 -3.92 -7.00 4.78
C ARG A 14 -2.87 -6.75 3.70
N GLY A 15 -1.80 -7.53 3.75
CA GLY A 15 -0.73 -7.51 2.75
C GLY A 15 -0.99 -8.50 1.62
N PHE A 16 -0.54 -8.16 0.41
CA PHE A 16 -0.73 -8.96 -0.80
C PHE A 16 0.52 -8.96 -1.69
N ASP A 17 0.71 -10.08 -2.37
CA ASP A 17 1.70 -10.28 -3.42
C ASP A 17 1.02 -10.43 -4.80
N PRO A 18 0.50 -9.32 -5.38
CA PRO A 18 -0.18 -9.35 -6.67
C PRO A 18 0.74 -9.79 -7.83
N PHE A 19 2.06 -9.63 -7.67
CA PHE A 19 3.06 -9.94 -8.68
C PHE A 19 3.71 -11.33 -8.50
N LYS A 20 3.33 -12.07 -7.45
CA LYS A 20 3.83 -13.41 -7.12
C LYS A 20 5.36 -13.49 -7.01
N ILE A 21 5.97 -12.48 -6.39
CA ILE A 21 7.42 -12.41 -6.18
C ILE A 21 7.88 -13.02 -4.85
N GLY A 22 6.98 -13.65 -4.10
CA GLY A 22 7.27 -14.33 -2.84
C GLY A 22 7.21 -13.44 -1.60
N ARG A 23 6.68 -12.21 -1.73
CA ARG A 23 6.48 -11.28 -0.60
C ARG A 23 5.37 -10.29 -0.90
N ASP A 24 4.78 -9.76 0.15
CA ASP A 24 3.83 -8.66 0.00
C ASP A 24 4.55 -7.44 -0.60
N THR A 25 3.90 -6.83 -1.59
CA THR A 25 4.37 -5.60 -2.26
C THR A 25 3.37 -4.47 -2.15
N VAL A 26 2.13 -4.81 -1.79
CA VAL A 26 1.03 -3.88 -1.56
C VAL A 26 0.29 -4.33 -0.32
N PHE A 27 -0.24 -3.39 0.44
CA PHE A 27 -1.22 -3.68 1.48
C PHE A 27 -2.41 -2.74 1.36
N VAL A 28 -3.53 -3.18 1.92
CA VAL A 28 -4.75 -2.39 2.02
C VAL A 28 -5.12 -2.21 3.48
N VAL A 29 -5.78 -1.10 3.79
CA VAL A 29 -6.32 -0.77 5.11
C VAL A 29 -7.79 -0.41 4.94
N ARG A 30 -8.68 -0.99 5.74
CA ARG A 30 -10.07 -0.55 5.82
C ARG A 30 -10.27 0.35 7.03
N ARG A 31 -10.91 1.49 6.79
CA ARG A 31 -11.31 2.44 7.83
C ARG A 31 -12.73 2.90 7.52
N SER A 32 -13.66 2.51 8.37
CA SER A 32 -15.09 2.66 8.18
C SER A 32 -15.55 2.06 6.84
N ASP A 33 -16.07 2.90 5.96
CA ASP A 33 -16.56 2.59 4.62
C ASP A 33 -15.50 2.79 3.52
N LYS A 34 -14.31 3.27 3.87
CA LYS A 34 -13.21 3.54 2.94
C LYS A 34 -12.13 2.45 2.99
N VAL A 35 -11.50 2.24 1.84
CA VAL A 35 -10.31 1.38 1.70
C VAL A 35 -9.18 2.20 1.12
N TYR A 36 -8.01 2.10 1.75
CA TYR A 36 -6.78 2.75 1.33
C TYR A 36 -5.77 1.67 0.96
N ALA A 37 -4.94 1.92 -0.06
CA ALA A 37 -3.94 0.96 -0.50
C ALA A 37 -2.60 1.65 -0.74
N TYR A 38 -1.52 0.97 -0.36
CA TYR A 38 -0.16 1.50 -0.38
C TYR A 38 0.84 0.43 -0.78
N ARG A 39 1.97 0.84 -1.36
CA ARG A 39 3.14 -0.03 -1.51
C ARG A 39 3.66 -0.42 -0.13
N ASP A 40 4.06 -1.67 0.03
CA ASP A 40 4.70 -2.17 1.27
C ASP A 40 6.19 -1.78 1.33
N VAL A 41 6.44 -0.46 1.30
CA VAL A 41 7.78 0.13 1.31
C VAL A 41 7.74 1.43 2.11
N CYS A 42 8.49 1.47 3.21
CA CYS A 42 8.65 2.67 4.01
C CYS A 42 9.58 3.66 3.30
N PRO A 43 9.21 4.95 3.16
CA PRO A 43 10.03 5.95 2.46
C PRO A 43 11.36 6.26 3.18
N HIS A 44 11.48 5.93 4.48
CA HIS A 44 12.71 6.11 5.25
C HIS A 44 13.90 5.38 4.63
N TYR A 45 13.71 4.10 4.32
CA TYR A 45 14.67 3.26 3.61
C TYR A 45 13.88 2.54 2.54
N GLY A 46 13.87 3.08 1.31
CA GLY A 46 13.00 2.74 0.19
C GLY A 46 12.99 1.29 -0.33
N SER A 47 13.48 0.34 0.46
CA SER A 47 13.38 -1.12 0.27
C SER A 47 12.82 -1.87 1.49
N THR A 48 12.44 -1.14 2.56
CA THR A 48 12.05 -1.71 3.87
C THR A 48 10.54 -1.96 3.93
N PRO A 49 10.10 -3.22 4.09
CA PRO A 49 8.69 -3.53 4.36
C PRO A 49 8.25 -2.95 5.69
N LEU A 50 6.97 -2.64 5.81
CA LEU A 50 6.40 -2.05 7.02
C LEU A 50 6.20 -3.06 8.15
N PRO A 51 5.60 -4.25 7.94
CA PRO A 51 5.09 -5.05 9.04
C PRO A 51 6.15 -6.06 9.53
N TRP A 52 6.14 -6.39 10.82
CA TRP A 52 7.03 -7.40 11.42
C TRP A 52 6.50 -8.82 11.25
N LYS A 53 5.21 -8.97 10.96
CA LYS A 53 4.54 -10.23 10.61
C LYS A 53 3.42 -9.97 9.61
N LYS A 54 2.96 -11.01 8.94
CA LYS A 54 1.84 -10.93 7.99
C LYS A 54 0.67 -10.10 8.55
N ASN A 55 0.22 -9.12 7.78
CA ASN A 55 -0.92 -8.23 8.06
C ASN A 55 -0.76 -7.25 9.24
N ALA A 56 0.38 -7.22 9.95
CA ALA A 56 0.59 -6.31 11.08
C ALA A 56 1.02 -4.91 10.65
N TYR A 57 0.19 -4.23 9.85
CA TYR A 57 0.46 -2.88 9.33
C TYR A 57 -0.06 -1.76 10.23
N LEU A 58 -0.92 -2.04 11.20
CA LEU A 58 -1.55 -1.02 12.03
C LEU A 58 -0.95 -0.99 13.42
N THR A 59 -1.01 0.21 14.01
CA THR A 59 -0.88 0.44 15.45
C THR A 59 -1.92 -0.37 16.23
N ARG A 60 -1.68 -0.59 17.54
CA ARG A 60 -2.54 -1.46 18.37
C ARG A 60 -3.99 -0.97 18.47
N ASP A 61 -4.20 0.34 18.41
CA ASP A 61 -5.52 0.98 18.43
C ASP A 61 -6.14 1.13 17.02
N ALA A 62 -5.48 0.58 16.00
CA ALA A 62 -5.86 0.67 14.59
C ALA A 62 -6.02 2.11 14.06
N GLN A 63 -5.41 3.10 14.72
CA GLN A 63 -5.59 4.51 14.34
C GLN A 63 -4.62 4.96 13.24
N HIS A 64 -3.48 4.28 13.10
CA HIS A 64 -2.41 4.64 12.19
C HIS A 64 -1.75 3.41 11.58
N ILE A 65 -1.10 3.59 10.43
CA ILE A 65 -0.18 2.61 9.84
C ILE A 65 1.16 2.70 10.57
N PHE A 66 1.81 1.56 10.80
CA PHE A 66 3.05 1.45 11.56
C PHE A 66 4.11 0.67 10.79
N CYS A 67 5.30 1.26 10.66
CA CYS A 67 6.50 0.59 10.19
C CYS A 67 7.28 0.06 11.39
N SER A 68 7.28 -1.26 11.58
CA SER A 68 7.94 -1.92 12.71
C SER A 68 9.46 -1.95 12.64
N ALA A 69 10.06 -1.60 11.49
CA ALA A 69 11.51 -1.60 11.33
C ALA A 69 12.19 -0.53 12.21
N HIS A 70 11.69 0.71 12.16
CA HIS A 70 12.28 1.85 12.87
C HIS A 70 11.23 2.78 13.54
N GLY A 71 9.98 2.32 13.65
CA GLY A 71 8.94 3.00 14.42
C GLY A 71 8.27 4.20 13.74
N ALA A 72 8.28 4.26 12.40
CA ALA A 72 7.53 5.30 11.68
C ALA A 72 6.02 5.03 11.76
N THR A 73 5.23 6.08 11.97
CA THR A 73 3.76 6.03 12.04
C THR A 73 3.18 6.94 10.97
N PHE A 74 2.16 6.47 10.26
CA PHE A 74 1.56 7.17 9.13
C PHE A 74 0.05 7.32 9.31
N ASP A 75 -0.47 8.45 8.89
CA ASP A 75 -1.91 8.65 8.72
C ASP A 75 -2.47 7.68 7.66
N ILE A 76 -3.64 7.10 7.93
CA ILE A 76 -4.23 6.05 7.08
C ILE A 76 -4.76 6.62 5.76
N GLU A 77 -5.30 7.83 5.76
CA GLU A 77 -5.96 8.41 4.59
C GLU A 77 -4.97 9.00 3.60
N THR A 78 -3.96 9.70 4.12
CA THR A 78 -2.97 10.42 3.33
C THR A 78 -1.67 9.63 3.11
N GLY A 79 -1.40 8.64 3.96
CA GLY A 79 -0.13 7.92 3.98
C GLY A 79 1.03 8.76 4.51
N THR A 80 0.80 9.98 5.00
CA THR A 80 1.85 10.88 5.50
C THR A 80 2.37 10.40 6.85
N CYS A 81 3.69 10.35 6.99
CA CYS A 81 4.38 10.04 8.22
C CYS A 81 4.18 11.18 9.23
N THR A 82 3.56 10.86 10.36
CA THR A 82 3.25 11.79 11.45
C THR A 82 4.21 11.65 12.64
N LEU A 83 4.98 10.55 12.69
CA LEU A 83 5.99 10.29 13.72
C LEU A 83 7.07 9.37 13.18
N GLY A 84 8.33 9.64 13.54
CA GLY A 84 9.47 8.77 13.24
C GLY A 84 10.44 9.36 12.20
N PRO A 85 11.36 8.54 11.68
CA PRO A 85 12.54 9.03 10.96
C PRO A 85 12.25 9.59 9.56
N CYS A 86 11.09 9.32 8.98
CA CYS A 86 10.64 9.85 7.68
C CYS A 86 9.53 10.90 7.81
N LEU A 87 9.50 11.66 8.92
CA LEU A 87 8.46 12.64 9.21
C LEU A 87 8.17 13.58 8.02
N GLY A 88 6.89 13.70 7.64
CA GLY A 88 6.44 14.51 6.51
C GLY A 88 6.56 13.85 5.13
N GLN A 89 7.26 12.72 5.00
CA GLN A 89 7.21 11.90 3.78
C GLN A 89 5.95 11.03 3.78
N SER A 90 5.52 10.56 2.61
CA SER A 90 4.34 9.70 2.48
C SER A 90 4.66 8.32 1.93
N LEU A 91 3.85 7.35 2.33
CA LEU A 91 3.74 6.07 1.63
C LEU A 91 3.25 6.30 0.20
N THR A 92 3.70 5.46 -0.73
CA THR A 92 3.22 5.50 -2.11
C THR A 92 1.85 4.85 -2.20
N SER A 93 0.80 5.64 -2.41
CA SER A 93 -0.55 5.14 -2.65
C SER A 93 -0.62 4.29 -3.91
N VAL A 94 -1.46 3.26 -3.87
CA VAL A 94 -1.73 2.36 -5.00
C VAL A 94 -3.20 2.48 -5.36
N GLN A 95 -3.49 2.67 -6.65
CA GLN A 95 -4.87 2.78 -7.10
C GLN A 95 -5.60 1.45 -7.00
N ILE A 96 -6.82 1.49 -6.46
CA ILE A 96 -7.72 0.33 -6.34
C ILE A 96 -9.12 0.68 -6.84
N ALA A 97 -9.85 -0.34 -7.31
CA ALA A 97 -11.28 -0.30 -7.53
C ALA A 97 -11.97 -1.33 -6.64
N ILE A 98 -13.20 -1.00 -6.24
CA ILE A 98 -14.14 -1.96 -5.67
C ILE A 98 -15.18 -2.26 -6.74
N SER A 99 -15.29 -3.53 -7.14
CA SER A 99 -16.29 -3.95 -8.14
C SER A 99 -17.71 -3.94 -7.54
N GLN A 100 -18.74 -4.05 -8.39
CA GLN A 100 -20.12 -4.22 -7.93
C GLN A 100 -20.33 -5.48 -7.08
N ALA A 101 -19.48 -6.50 -7.26
CA ALA A 101 -19.49 -7.73 -6.46
C ALA A 101 -18.73 -7.57 -5.13
N GLY A 102 -18.20 -6.37 -4.83
CA GLY A 102 -17.43 -6.10 -3.61
C GLY A 102 -15.97 -6.57 -3.68
N GLU A 103 -15.42 -6.84 -4.86
CA GLU A 103 -14.01 -7.25 -4.97
C GLU A 103 -13.08 -6.04 -5.00
N ILE A 104 -12.06 -6.05 -4.13
CA ILE A 104 -10.97 -5.09 -4.18
C ILE A 104 -9.99 -5.54 -5.27
N ARG A 105 -9.75 -4.67 -6.25
CA ARG A 105 -8.86 -4.92 -7.40
C ARG A 105 -7.83 -3.81 -7.50
N LEU A 106 -6.58 -4.19 -7.73
CA LEU A 106 -5.55 -3.24 -8.13
C LEU A 106 -5.83 -2.72 -9.53
N PHE A 107 -5.71 -1.41 -9.70
CA PHE A 107 -5.45 -0.85 -11.01
C PHE A 107 -3.96 -0.99 -11.30
N LEU A 108 -3.64 -2.00 -12.11
CA LEU A 108 -2.38 -1.98 -12.83
C LEU A 108 -2.64 -1.08 -14.04
N GLU A 109 -1.97 0.07 -14.09
CA GLU A 109 -1.85 0.76 -15.37
C GLU A 109 -1.23 -0.26 -16.34
N PRO A 110 -1.77 -0.44 -17.55
CA PRO A 110 -1.11 -1.30 -18.53
C PRO A 110 0.30 -0.73 -18.70
N GLU A 111 1.31 -1.58 -18.48
CA GLU A 111 2.72 -1.24 -18.68
C GLU A 111 2.85 -0.48 -20.01
N GLU A 112 3.08 0.83 -19.97
CA GLU A 112 3.46 1.56 -21.17
C GLU A 112 4.79 0.94 -21.62
N GLY A 113 4.72 0.17 -22.70
CA GLY A 113 5.89 -0.38 -23.37
C GLY A 113 6.90 0.72 -23.68
N PRO A 114 8.17 0.37 -23.95
CA PRO A 114 9.25 1.35 -24.02
C PRO A 114 8.88 2.48 -24.98
N ILE A 115 8.94 3.71 -24.45
CA ILE A 115 8.83 4.95 -25.23
C ILE A 115 9.83 4.84 -26.37
N ARG A 116 9.34 4.59 -27.59
CA ARG A 116 10.17 4.68 -28.79
C ARG A 116 10.52 6.14 -28.96
N THR A 117 11.73 6.51 -28.57
CA THR A 117 12.32 7.80 -28.93
C THR A 117 12.23 7.94 -30.44
N PRO A 118 11.79 9.10 -30.99
CA PRO A 118 11.95 9.35 -32.41
C PRO A 118 13.44 9.28 -32.73
N VAL A 119 13.82 8.37 -33.63
CA VAL A 119 15.14 8.43 -34.28
C VAL A 119 15.17 9.76 -35.02
N ALA A 120 16.01 10.68 -34.55
CA ALA A 120 16.36 11.86 -35.33
C ALA A 120 17.10 11.36 -36.57
N THR A 121 16.46 11.45 -37.74
CA THR A 121 17.12 11.32 -39.03
C THR A 121 18.03 12.53 -39.19
N GLY A 122 19.34 12.31 -39.05
CA GLY A 122 20.39 13.18 -39.57
C GLY A 122 20.98 12.60 -40.84
#